data_AF-J2XC77-F1
#
_entry.id   AF-J2XC77-F1
#
_cell.length_a   1.000
_cell.length_b   1.000
_cell.length_c   1.000
_cell.angle_alpha   90.00
_cell.angle_beta   90.00
_cell.angle_gamma   90.00
#
_symmetry.space_group_name_H-M   'P 1'
#
loop_
_entity.id
_entity.type
_entity.pdbx_description
1 polymer ?
#
loop_
_entity_poly.entity_id
_entity_poly.type
_entity_poly.pdbx_seq_one_letter_code
_entity_poly.pdbx_strand_id
1 'polypeptide(L)'
;MSQVSGAPEIEVLYSYGVGQENVYRDYLLGKLPTPIRDAPPSRLVSLANAQPNCPDWYMNARSIDRQHLKDLIDERWRLQGPLETTLENLQQDINAFAEPLLVKALKEELKLELDVNATVIRLYIPANLFPGVDNNASRLRQSSLLEAALHNFEEPETRAGAFRDGSGIFTVDSTNELQRHALTIDH
;
A
#
# COMPACT_ATOMS: atom_id res chain seq x y z
N MET A 1 -33.81 23.22 29.82
CA MET A 1 -33.16 22.66 28.62
C MET A 1 -31.93 23.51 28.33
N SER A 2 -30.74 23.00 28.62
CA SER A 2 -29.49 23.59 28.16
C SER A 2 -28.53 22.44 27.88
N GLN A 3 -28.40 22.11 26.61
CA GLN A 3 -27.30 21.33 26.06
C GLN A 3 -26.34 22.37 25.50
N VAL A 4 -25.12 22.46 26.04
CA VAL A 4 -24.00 23.13 25.37
C VAL A 4 -22.99 22.04 25.07
N SER A 5 -23.07 21.56 23.84
CA SER A 5 -22.03 20.81 23.16
C SER A 5 -20.97 21.81 22.70
N GLY A 6 -19.71 21.57 23.02
CA GLY A 6 -18.58 22.36 22.55
C GLY A 6 -17.29 21.61 22.80
N ALA A 7 -16.86 20.81 21.83
CA ALA A 7 -15.47 20.35 21.76
C ALA A 7 -14.58 21.57 21.45
N PRO A 8 -13.40 21.72 22.09
CA PRO A 8 -12.51 22.84 21.77
C PRO A 8 -11.92 22.63 20.37
N GLU A 9 -12.34 23.50 19.45
CA GLU A 9 -11.71 23.73 18.16
C GLU A 9 -10.29 24.24 18.45
N ILE A 10 -9.26 23.47 18.07
CA ILE A 10 -7.88 23.96 18.10
C ILE A 10 -7.78 24.97 16.97
N GLU A 11 -8.06 26.22 17.30
CA GLU A 11 -7.87 27.37 16.45
C GLU A 11 -6.36 27.54 16.26
N VAL A 12 -5.84 26.98 15.16
CA VAL A 12 -4.46 27.17 14.76
C VAL A 12 -4.32 28.63 14.35
N LEU A 13 -3.91 29.46 15.30
CA LEU A 13 -3.55 30.86 15.10
C LEU A 13 -2.32 30.94 14.19
N TYR A 14 -2.52 30.81 12.87
CA TYR A 14 -1.62 31.33 11.85
C TYR A 14 -1.82 32.85 11.76
N SER A 15 -1.46 33.58 12.82
CA SER A 15 -1.38 35.03 12.80
C SER A 15 0.06 35.48 12.99
N TYR A 16 0.90 35.29 11.97
CA TYR A 16 2.14 36.07 11.83
C TYR A 16 2.27 36.56 10.40
N GLY A 17 2.44 37.88 10.31
CA GLY A 17 2.32 38.68 9.10
C GLY A 17 3.22 38.23 7.95
N VAL A 18 2.70 38.49 6.75
CA VAL A 18 3.42 38.47 5.48
C VAL A 18 4.77 39.19 5.65
N GLY A 19 5.88 38.44 5.59
CA GLY A 19 7.23 39.00 5.37
C GLY A 19 8.29 38.84 6.47
N GLN A 20 8.05 38.12 7.56
CA GLN A 20 9.11 37.78 8.52
C GLN A 20 9.37 36.26 8.49
N GLU A 21 10.36 35.85 7.72
CA GLU A 21 10.94 34.52 7.79
C GLU A 21 11.44 34.32 9.23
N ASN A 22 10.76 33.44 9.97
CA ASN A 22 11.11 33.18 11.36
C ASN A 22 12.53 32.57 11.37
N VAL A 23 13.53 33.37 11.74
CA VAL A 23 14.95 32.99 11.77
C VAL A 23 15.25 31.79 12.65
N TYR A 24 14.33 31.44 13.56
CA TYR A 24 14.45 30.26 14.42
C TYR A 24 13.79 29.03 13.81
N ARG A 25 13.03 29.15 12.71
CA ARG A 25 12.30 28.04 12.09
C ARG A 25 13.26 26.92 11.68
N ASP A 26 14.30 27.25 10.92
CA ASP A 26 15.24 26.25 10.43
C ASP A 26 16.08 25.66 11.56
N TYR A 27 16.43 26.48 12.56
CA TYR A 27 17.10 26.02 13.76
C TYR A 27 16.23 25.02 14.55
N LEU A 28 14.95 25.33 14.75
CA LEU A 28 14.02 24.46 15.48
C LEU A 28 13.74 23.18 14.69
N LEU A 29 13.50 23.27 13.38
CA LEU A 29 13.31 22.10 12.50
C LEU A 29 14.55 21.21 12.45
N GLY A 30 15.76 21.79 12.48
CA GLY A 30 17.02 21.06 12.55
C GLY A 30 17.30 20.37 13.88
N LYS A 31 16.56 20.72 14.95
CA LYS A 31 16.64 20.06 16.26
C LYS A 31 15.53 19.03 16.46
N LEU A 32 14.54 18.96 15.58
CA LEU A 32 13.50 17.95 15.67
C LEU A 32 14.08 16.58 15.34
N PRO A 33 13.81 15.56 16.17
CA PRO A 33 14.00 14.18 15.78
C PRO A 33 13.26 13.90 14.47
N THR A 34 13.91 13.18 13.56
CA THR A 34 13.34 12.69 12.29
C THR A 34 11.89 12.17 12.43
N PRO A 35 11.53 11.42 13.49
CA PRO A 35 10.16 10.90 13.65
C PRO A 35 9.09 11.97 13.84
N ILE A 36 9.43 13.15 14.37
CA ILE A 36 8.49 14.27 14.52
C ILE A 36 8.46 15.09 13.22
N ARG A 37 9.60 15.20 12.53
CA ARG A 37 9.69 15.95 11.28
C ARG A 37 8.91 15.27 10.14
N ASP A 38 8.97 13.93 10.09
CA ASP A 38 8.44 13.15 8.97
C ASP A 38 7.10 12.45 9.33
N ALA A 39 6.56 12.69 10.53
CA ALA A 39 5.29 12.10 10.97
C ALA A 39 4.08 12.68 10.21
N PRO A 40 3.03 11.86 9.96
CA PRO A 40 1.80 12.35 9.36
C PRO A 40 1.09 13.34 10.29
N PRO A 41 0.34 14.32 9.74
CA PRO A 41 -0.30 15.38 10.53
C PRO A 41 -1.23 14.87 11.65
N SER A 42 -1.96 13.77 11.40
CA SER A 42 -2.83 13.13 12.39
C SER A 42 -2.06 12.70 13.64
N ARG A 43 -0.86 12.14 13.46
CA ARG A 43 0.02 11.68 14.55
C ARG A 43 0.62 12.85 15.32
N LEU A 44 0.95 13.94 14.64
CA LEU A 44 1.42 15.17 15.29
C LEU A 44 0.33 15.79 16.17
N VAL A 45 -0.92 15.80 15.70
CA VAL A 45 -2.07 16.26 16.50
C VAL A 45 -2.30 15.35 17.70
N SER A 46 -2.26 14.02 17.53
CA SER A 46 -2.36 13.08 18.66
C SER A 46 -1.23 13.26 19.67
N LEU A 47 0.00 13.51 19.21
CA LEU A 47 1.15 13.78 20.07
C LEU A 47 1.03 15.10 20.82
N ALA A 48 0.56 16.16 20.16
CA ALA A 48 0.35 17.47 20.77
C ALA A 48 -0.73 17.44 21.87
N ASN A 49 -1.73 16.56 21.72
CA ASN A 49 -2.78 16.34 22.71
C ASN A 49 -2.41 15.30 23.78
N ALA A 50 -1.31 14.58 23.62
CA ALA A 50 -0.85 13.63 24.62
C ALA A 50 -0.20 14.38 25.79
N GLN A 51 -0.56 13.99 27.02
CA GLN A 51 0.18 14.38 28.22
C GLN A 51 1.13 13.24 28.61
N PRO A 52 2.40 13.28 28.19
CA PRO A 52 3.34 12.22 28.53
C PRO A 52 3.64 12.27 30.03
N ASN A 53 3.26 11.21 30.75
CA ASN A 53 3.75 11.00 32.10
C ASN A 53 5.12 10.32 32.03
N CYS A 54 6.16 11.03 32.46
CA CYS A 54 7.50 10.49 32.47
C CYS A 54 7.68 9.58 33.70
N PRO A 55 7.97 8.28 33.54
CA PRO A 55 8.08 7.39 34.67
C PRO A 55 9.23 7.76 35.62
N ASP A 56 9.03 7.55 36.92
CA ASP A 56 10.05 7.85 37.94
C ASP A 56 11.38 7.13 37.70
N TRP A 57 11.35 5.91 37.16
CA TRP A 57 12.57 5.16 36.82
C TRP A 57 13.41 5.87 35.75
N TYR A 58 12.77 6.57 34.81
CA TYR A 58 13.47 7.29 33.74
C TYR A 58 14.10 8.58 34.26
N MET A 59 13.37 9.31 35.11
CA MET A 59 13.87 10.54 35.75
C MET A 59 15.07 10.27 36.65
N ASN A 60 15.07 9.13 37.35
CA ASN A 60 16.13 8.72 38.26
C ASN A 60 17.29 7.95 37.57
N ALA A 61 17.19 7.63 36.28
CA ALA A 61 18.24 6.95 35.54
C ALA A 61 19.52 7.81 35.42
N ARG A 62 20.66 7.20 35.12
CA ARG A 62 21.89 7.98 34.84
C ARG A 62 21.74 8.66 33.47
N SER A 63 22.45 9.77 33.28
CA SER A 63 22.46 10.50 32.01
C SER A 63 22.85 9.61 30.83
N ILE A 64 23.81 8.71 31.03
CA ILE A 64 24.27 7.76 30.01
C ILE A 64 23.21 6.72 29.64
N ASP A 65 22.42 6.24 30.61
CA ASP A 65 21.35 5.27 30.36
C ASP A 65 20.19 5.94 29.61
N ARG A 66 19.86 7.19 29.95
CA ARG A 66 18.87 7.97 29.20
C ARG A 66 19.30 8.25 27.77
N GLN A 67 20.58 8.58 27.56
CA GLN A 67 21.11 8.79 26.22
C GLN A 67 21.05 7.49 25.41
N HIS A 68 21.46 6.38 26.00
CA HIS A 68 21.38 5.08 25.34
C HIS A 68 19.95 4.68 24.98
N LEU A 69 18.99 4.90 25.89
CA LEU A 69 17.57 4.66 25.61
C LEU A 69 17.05 5.57 24.49
N LYS A 70 17.46 6.84 24.46
CA LYS A 70 17.13 7.75 23.37
C LYS A 70 17.65 7.22 22.03
N ASP A 71 18.91 6.78 21.98
CA ASP A 71 19.51 6.26 20.76
C ASP A 71 18.77 5.00 20.26
N LEU A 72 18.36 4.11 21.17
CA LEU A 72 17.55 2.92 20.85
C LEU A 72 16.16 3.30 20.31
N ILE A 73 15.52 4.30 20.90
CA ILE A 73 14.23 4.80 20.44
C ILE A 73 14.37 5.40 19.05
N ASP A 74 15.38 6.24 18.83
CA ASP A 74 15.65 6.88 17.54
C ASP A 74 15.91 5.83 16.44
N GLU A 75 16.69 4.79 16.74
CA GLU A 75 16.94 3.67 15.82
C GLU A 75 15.68 2.87 15.51
N ARG A 76 14.86 2.57 16.53
CA ARG A 76 13.56 1.91 16.34
C ARG A 76 12.67 2.69 15.37
N TRP A 77 12.58 4.01 15.55
CA TRP A 77 11.78 4.85 14.66
C TRP A 77 12.31 4.85 13.23
N ARG A 78 13.63 4.93 13.04
CA ARG A 78 14.27 4.88 11.73
C ARG A 78 13.90 3.60 10.96
N LEU A 79 13.78 2.48 11.67
CA LEU A 79 13.40 1.19 11.09
C LEU A 79 11.88 1.05 10.87
N GLN A 80 11.05 1.64 11.74
CA GLN A 80 9.59 1.51 11.66
C GLN A 80 8.94 2.40 10.60
N GLY A 81 9.50 3.58 10.30
CA GLY A 81 8.88 4.52 9.35
C GLY A 81 8.56 3.92 7.97
N PRO A 82 9.56 3.34 7.26
CA PRO A 82 9.31 2.70 5.95
C PRO A 82 8.30 1.56 6.00
N LEU A 83 8.26 0.82 7.12
CA LEU A 83 7.33 -0.27 7.33
C LEU A 83 5.90 0.26 7.53
N GLU A 84 5.71 1.31 8.31
CA GLU A 84 4.40 1.93 8.54
C GLU A 84 3.78 2.43 7.23
N THR A 85 4.53 3.11 6.36
CA THR A 85 4.04 3.55 5.04
C THR A 85 3.64 2.37 4.15
N THR A 86 4.44 1.30 4.16
CA THR A 86 4.14 0.09 3.37
C THR A 86 2.86 -0.59 3.87
N LEU A 87 2.69 -0.67 5.20
CA LEU A 87 1.50 -1.24 5.83
C LEU A 87 0.27 -0.36 5.64
N GLU A 88 0.41 0.96 5.65
CA GLU A 88 -0.68 1.89 5.37
C GLU A 88 -1.19 1.72 3.95
N ASN A 89 -0.28 1.68 2.96
CA ASN A 89 -0.63 1.42 1.57
C ASN A 89 -1.33 0.06 1.42
N LEU A 90 -0.81 -1.00 2.04
CA LEU A 90 -1.45 -2.32 2.04
C LEU A 90 -2.86 -2.31 2.65
N GLN A 91 -3.07 -1.56 3.74
CA GLN A 91 -4.35 -1.50 4.45
C GLN A 91 -5.41 -0.66 3.73
N GLN A 92 -4.99 0.41 3.04
CA GLN A 92 -5.89 1.33 2.36
C GLN A 92 -6.18 0.92 0.92
N ASP A 93 -5.14 0.50 0.19
CA ASP A 93 -5.23 0.19 -1.23
C ASP A 93 -4.25 -0.94 -1.62
N ILE A 94 -4.79 -2.16 -1.64
CA ILE A 94 -4.07 -3.36 -2.06
C ILE A 94 -3.51 -3.25 -3.48
N ASN A 95 -4.16 -2.49 -4.37
CA ASN A 95 -3.71 -2.32 -5.75
C ASN A 95 -2.50 -1.37 -5.78
N ALA A 96 -2.54 -0.25 -5.04
CA ALA A 96 -1.40 0.66 -4.92
C ALA A 96 -0.16 0.00 -4.32
N PHE A 97 -0.35 -1.00 -3.45
CA PHE A 97 0.74 -1.83 -2.94
C PHE A 97 1.27 -2.84 -3.98
N ALA A 98 0.38 -3.58 -4.65
CA ALA A 98 0.75 -4.71 -5.49
C ALA A 98 1.22 -4.32 -6.90
N GLU A 99 0.68 -3.25 -7.47
CA GLU A 99 1.02 -2.77 -8.81
C GLU A 99 2.52 -2.56 -9.03
N PRO A 100 3.24 -1.77 -8.19
CA PRO A 100 4.67 -1.53 -8.41
C PRO A 100 5.52 -2.80 -8.22
N LEU A 101 5.09 -3.72 -7.34
CA LEU A 101 5.77 -5.00 -7.13
C LEU A 101 5.63 -5.90 -8.35
N LEU A 102 4.42 -5.99 -8.90
CA LEU A 102 4.15 -6.80 -10.08
C LEU A 102 4.88 -6.25 -11.31
N VAL A 103 4.82 -4.94 -11.56
CA VAL A 103 5.54 -4.30 -12.68
C VAL A 103 7.05 -4.56 -12.59
N LYS A 104 7.62 -4.45 -11.39
CA LYS A 104 9.05 -4.73 -11.17
C LYS A 104 9.39 -6.19 -11.46
N ALA A 105 8.61 -7.14 -10.95
CA ALA A 105 8.84 -8.57 -11.18
C ALA A 105 8.73 -8.95 -12.67
N LEU A 106 7.72 -8.43 -13.38
CA LEU A 106 7.57 -8.63 -14.82
C LEU A 106 8.79 -8.14 -15.61
N LYS A 107 9.37 -6.99 -15.21
CA LYS A 107 10.55 -6.43 -15.85
C LYS A 107 11.83 -7.22 -15.54
N GLU A 108 12.02 -7.62 -14.29
CA GLU A 108 13.24 -8.30 -13.85
C GLU A 108 13.29 -9.76 -14.30
N GLU A 109 12.18 -10.49 -14.18
CA GLU A 109 12.14 -11.93 -14.44
C GLU A 109 11.76 -12.27 -15.88
N LEU A 110 10.80 -11.53 -16.45
CA LEU A 110 10.25 -11.82 -17.78
C LEU A 110 10.71 -10.81 -18.85
N LYS A 111 11.39 -9.73 -18.46
CA LYS A 111 11.81 -8.62 -19.35
C LYS A 111 10.63 -8.00 -20.11
N LEU A 112 9.49 -7.91 -19.43
CA LEU A 112 8.25 -7.37 -19.98
C LEU A 112 7.96 -5.99 -19.39
N GLU A 113 7.53 -5.07 -20.25
CA GLU A 113 6.94 -3.81 -19.84
C GLU A 113 5.47 -3.84 -20.29
N LEU A 114 4.58 -4.11 -19.33
CA LEU A 114 3.15 -4.22 -19.54
C LEU A 114 2.43 -3.28 -18.57
N ASP A 115 1.36 -2.66 -19.05
CA ASP A 115 0.38 -2.03 -18.17
C ASP A 115 -0.45 -3.13 -17.51
N VAL A 116 -0.23 -3.38 -16.22
CA VAL A 116 -0.87 -4.47 -15.47
C VAL A 116 -2.36 -4.23 -15.22
N ASN A 117 -2.82 -2.98 -15.33
CA ASN A 117 -4.24 -2.60 -15.19
C ASN A 117 -4.98 -2.75 -16.52
N ALA A 118 -4.32 -2.41 -17.64
CA ALA A 118 -4.90 -2.52 -18.98
C ALA A 118 -4.75 -3.92 -19.61
N THR A 119 -3.78 -4.71 -19.17
CA THR A 119 -3.59 -6.09 -19.63
C THR A 119 -4.67 -6.97 -19.03
N VAL A 120 -5.41 -7.68 -19.86
CA VAL A 120 -6.57 -8.48 -19.47
C VAL A 120 -6.23 -9.96 -19.52
N ILE A 121 -6.56 -10.68 -18.46
CA ILE A 121 -6.57 -12.14 -18.46
C ILE A 121 -8.01 -12.61 -18.69
N ARG A 122 -8.21 -13.47 -19.69
CA ARG A 122 -9.48 -14.16 -19.94
C ARG A 122 -9.31 -15.65 -19.75
N LEU A 123 -10.19 -16.24 -18.96
CA LEU A 123 -10.18 -17.66 -18.64
C LEU A 123 -11.56 -18.24 -18.87
N TYR A 124 -11.64 -19.25 -19.75
CA TYR A 124 -12.84 -20.04 -19.99
C TYR A 124 -12.80 -21.27 -19.09
N ILE A 125 -13.52 -21.22 -17.98
CA ILE A 125 -13.54 -22.28 -16.97
C ILE A 125 -14.64 -23.28 -17.36
N PRO A 126 -14.36 -24.60 -17.45
CA PRO A 126 -15.38 -25.61 -17.71
C PRO A 126 -16.51 -25.58 -16.67
N ALA A 127 -17.77 -25.50 -17.14
CA ALA A 127 -18.97 -25.50 -16.29
C ALA A 127 -19.65 -26.87 -16.36
N ASN A 128 -18.99 -27.87 -15.77
CA ASN A 128 -19.46 -29.25 -15.78
C ASN A 128 -20.74 -29.40 -14.94
N LEU A 129 -21.76 -30.06 -15.49
CA LEU A 129 -23.03 -30.29 -14.80
C LEU A 129 -22.89 -31.37 -13.71
N PHE A 130 -22.03 -32.36 -13.97
CA PHE A 130 -21.67 -33.45 -13.07
C PHE A 130 -20.18 -33.80 -13.25
N PRO A 131 -19.51 -34.43 -12.25
CA PRO A 131 -18.14 -34.92 -12.42
C PRO A 131 -18.06 -35.86 -13.64
N GLY A 132 -17.20 -35.52 -14.61
CA GLY A 132 -16.99 -36.31 -15.83
C GLY A 132 -18.00 -36.09 -16.96
N VAL A 133 -19.01 -35.23 -16.80
CA VAL A 133 -19.95 -34.85 -17.86
C VAL A 133 -19.65 -33.42 -18.31
N ASP A 134 -18.89 -33.32 -19.40
CA ASP A 134 -18.61 -32.05 -20.07
C ASP A 134 -19.70 -31.77 -21.12
N ASN A 135 -20.39 -30.65 -20.99
CA ASN A 135 -21.42 -30.16 -21.91
C ASN A 135 -20.89 -29.05 -22.85
N ASN A 136 -19.58 -28.83 -22.88
CA ASN A 136 -18.90 -27.74 -23.56
C ASN A 136 -19.37 -26.33 -23.15
N ALA A 137 -20.05 -26.18 -22.01
CA ALA A 137 -20.43 -24.88 -21.44
C ALA A 137 -19.28 -24.32 -20.59
N SER A 138 -18.92 -23.05 -20.77
CA SER A 138 -17.84 -22.39 -20.03
C SER A 138 -18.37 -21.18 -19.28
N ARG A 139 -17.80 -20.93 -18.10
CA ARG A 139 -17.88 -19.63 -17.44
C ARG A 139 -16.69 -18.79 -17.86
N LEU A 140 -16.93 -17.60 -18.38
CA LEU A 140 -15.88 -16.62 -18.65
C LEU A 140 -15.53 -15.89 -17.35
N ARG A 141 -14.25 -15.94 -16.97
CA ARG A 141 -13.64 -15.02 -15.99
C ARG A 141 -12.75 -14.04 -16.75
N GLN A 142 -12.96 -12.75 -16.51
CA GLN A 142 -12.13 -11.69 -17.05
C GLN A 142 -11.67 -10.81 -15.89
N SER A 143 -10.38 -10.52 -15.83
CA SER A 143 -9.76 -9.65 -14.83
C SER A 143 -8.56 -8.92 -15.42
N SER A 144 -8.09 -7.86 -14.78
CA SER A 144 -6.76 -7.32 -15.11
C SER A 144 -5.65 -8.30 -14.70
N LEU A 145 -4.45 -8.10 -15.22
CA LEU A 145 -3.26 -8.85 -14.82
C LEU A 145 -2.95 -8.63 -13.33
N LEU A 146 -3.14 -7.39 -12.84
CA LEU A 146 -2.99 -7.06 -11.42
C LEU A 146 -4.00 -7.81 -10.53
N GLU A 147 -5.28 -7.79 -10.89
CA GLU A 147 -6.32 -8.51 -10.15
C GLU A 147 -6.06 -10.01 -10.14
N ALA A 148 -5.66 -10.58 -11.28
CA ALA A 148 -5.35 -12.01 -11.36
C ALA A 148 -4.16 -12.39 -10.47
N ALA A 149 -3.13 -11.55 -10.39
CA ALA A 149 -1.99 -11.77 -9.50
C ALA A 149 -2.40 -11.72 -8.02
N LEU A 150 -3.27 -10.78 -7.65
CA LEU A 150 -3.81 -10.69 -6.28
C LEU A 150 -4.69 -11.88 -5.91
N HIS A 151 -5.47 -12.38 -6.86
CA HIS A 151 -6.37 -13.52 -6.61
C HIS A 151 -5.62 -14.84 -6.40
N ASN A 152 -4.37 -14.95 -6.86
CA ASN A 152 -3.61 -16.20 -6.97
C ASN A 152 -4.37 -17.28 -7.78
N PHE A 153 -3.65 -18.27 -8.31
CA PHE A 153 -4.28 -19.42 -8.96
C PHE A 153 -4.32 -20.60 -8.00
N GLU A 154 -5.48 -21.25 -7.88
CA GLU A 154 -5.60 -22.44 -7.03
C GLU A 154 -4.96 -23.66 -7.70
N GLU A 155 -4.59 -24.68 -6.92
CA GLU A 155 -3.99 -25.92 -7.45
C GLU A 155 -4.82 -26.55 -8.60
N PRO A 156 -6.16 -26.64 -8.54
CA PRO A 156 -6.97 -27.14 -9.65
C PRO A 156 -6.86 -26.30 -10.92
N GLU A 157 -6.60 -25.00 -10.81
CA GLU A 157 -6.45 -24.08 -11.94
C GLU A 157 -5.10 -24.24 -12.67
N THR A 158 -4.14 -24.96 -12.07
CA THR A 158 -2.83 -25.22 -12.68
C THR A 158 -2.78 -26.53 -13.47
N ARG A 159 -3.85 -27.33 -13.45
CA ARG A 159 -3.91 -28.64 -14.11
C ARG A 159 -4.35 -28.52 -15.57
N ALA A 160 -3.92 -29.50 -16.39
CA ALA A 160 -4.39 -29.62 -17.76
C ALA A 160 -5.92 -29.74 -17.80
N GLY A 161 -6.58 -28.98 -18.70
CA GLY A 161 -8.04 -28.93 -18.81
C GLY A 161 -8.74 -28.00 -17.80
N ALA A 162 -8.01 -27.28 -16.95
CA ALA A 162 -8.59 -26.28 -16.04
C ALA A 162 -9.21 -25.08 -16.80
N PHE A 163 -8.62 -24.74 -17.95
CA PHE A 163 -9.07 -23.68 -18.84
C PHE A 163 -9.24 -24.23 -20.25
N ARG A 164 -10.28 -23.76 -20.94
CA ARG A 164 -10.56 -24.12 -22.33
C ARG A 164 -9.84 -23.21 -23.33
N ASP A 165 -9.79 -23.68 -24.57
CA ASP A 165 -9.31 -22.92 -25.72
C ASP A 165 -10.00 -21.55 -25.81
N GLY A 166 -9.21 -20.53 -26.17
CA GLY A 166 -9.63 -19.13 -26.13
C GLY A 166 -9.27 -18.42 -24.82
N SER A 167 -8.83 -19.15 -23.79
CA SER A 167 -8.20 -18.55 -22.62
C SER A 167 -6.85 -17.95 -22.98
N GLY A 168 -6.47 -16.87 -22.31
CA GLY A 168 -5.21 -16.20 -22.59
C GLY A 168 -5.06 -14.81 -22.02
N ILE A 169 -3.95 -14.20 -22.42
CA ILE A 169 -3.57 -12.84 -22.05
C ILE A 169 -3.88 -11.95 -23.26
N PHE A 170 -4.53 -10.82 -23.01
CA PHE A 170 -4.95 -9.87 -24.03
C PHE A 170 -4.46 -8.47 -23.67
N THR A 171 -3.99 -7.74 -24.66
CA THR A 171 -3.63 -6.32 -24.53
C THR A 171 -4.55 -5.51 -25.41
N VAL A 172 -4.82 -4.27 -25.01
CA VAL A 172 -5.64 -3.34 -25.78
C VAL A 172 -4.74 -2.60 -26.76
N ASP A 173 -5.13 -2.57 -28.04
CA ASP A 173 -4.42 -1.80 -29.05
C ASP A 173 -4.88 -0.33 -29.11
N SER A 174 -4.27 0.48 -29.99
CA SER A 174 -4.63 1.89 -30.18
C SER A 174 -6.07 2.11 -30.66
N THR A 175 -6.75 1.07 -31.13
CA THR A 175 -8.15 1.07 -31.58
C THR A 175 -9.11 0.55 -30.52
N ASN A 176 -8.61 0.28 -29.32
CA ASN A 176 -9.36 -0.22 -28.18
C ASN A 176 -9.92 -1.65 -28.38
N GLU A 177 -9.33 -2.41 -29.31
CA GLU A 177 -9.64 -3.83 -29.54
C GLU A 177 -8.69 -4.72 -28.74
N LEU A 178 -9.20 -5.87 -28.29
CA LEU A 178 -8.43 -6.83 -27.52
C LEU A 178 -7.63 -7.73 -28.45
N GLN A 179 -6.32 -7.54 -28.45
CA GLN A 179 -5.39 -8.37 -29.18
C GLN A 179 -4.82 -9.45 -28.26
N ARG A 180 -4.79 -10.69 -28.75
CA ARG A 180 -4.18 -11.80 -28.00
C ARG A 180 -2.67 -11.55 -27.91
N HIS A 181 -2.16 -11.53 -26.69
CA HIS A 181 -0.76 -11.25 -26.42
C HIS A 181 0.10 -12.49 -26.68
N ALA A 182 1.34 -12.28 -27.16
CA ALA A 182 2.28 -13.35 -27.54
C ALA A 182 2.70 -14.28 -26.38
N LEU A 183 2.43 -13.89 -25.14
CA LEU A 183 2.67 -14.70 -23.94
C LEU A 183 1.55 -15.70 -23.66
N THR A 184 0.48 -15.67 -24.44
CA THR A 184 -0.57 -16.67 -24.30
C THR A 184 -0.04 -18.03 -24.73
N ILE A 185 -0.12 -19.00 -23.83
CA ILE A 185 0.25 -20.39 -24.10
C ILE A 185 -0.97 -21.06 -24.75
N ASP A 186 -0.78 -21.67 -25.91
CA ASP A 186 -1.78 -22.54 -26.52
C ASP A 186 -1.78 -23.89 -25.79
N HIS A 187 -2.97 -24.37 -25.43
CA HIS A 187 -3.19 -25.64 -24.73
C HIS A 187 -3.26 -26.83 -25.68
#